data_AF-Q0VFN8-F1
#
_entry.id   AF-Q0VFN8-F1
#
_cell.length_a   1.000
_cell.length_b   1.000
_cell.length_c   1.000
_cell.angle_alpha   90.00
_cell.angle_beta   90.00
_cell.angle_gamma   90.00
#
_symmetry.space_group_name_H-M   'P 1'
#
loop_
_entity.id
_entity.type
_entity.pdbx_description
1 polymer ?
#
loop_
_entity_poly.entity_id
_entity_poly.type
_entity_poly.pdbx_seq_one_letter_code
_entity_poly.pdbx_strand_id
1 'polypeptide(L)'
;MPPKKKGKRGPSAKTKEKETVRVASEGVTEQTKDFYTVQIRDLEKRLERYQSKWDEICAKEQLKEAQYEQLSNDKKEIVSFLKRTLNQRMDEIADLNDQLLGLQQAKDAEKDAYESQLTQVRHELQDTKERLTSENMLLAGKLASLEEFRVQKEELMGKFAALEEKVKEQEQEHKEAMYILEKKVVLDKDRLKKEMVQRVSTVAAEFRRVSNNQMAETTKRAIRENVSISLQLDKMSDKSIELISENDLLKDRNSELTKQLEMLEENEKELVKNNLSNQKVIRMLTDKCQQQQEILTLLEHTQHALNELQSQHHNLKDESQQLKQKLVSLEDDLQRVTQEKEGLSRQLEEEKQRTLAVDMILSQAAAFLKDMLLTHSEDETEGMQLERRNKMLQQLQLLLDSSATLGLGSSLHEFETKQGHSLKSLKTNRQPVSPVLKGPGVTAHYRIGDLGLVPRQDVSNAVLSKTAMLSKITRLGPLRGTHGISKELLSWTQEEKQIKHSALPEISPGAPSKLLMAK
;
A
#
# COMPACT_ATOMS: atom_id res chain seq x y z
N MET A 1 -33.16 -60.32 7.83
CA MET A 1 -34.37 -61.17 7.92
C MET A 1 -33.90 -62.62 7.83
N PRO A 2 -34.24 -63.55 8.75
CA PRO A 2 -35.37 -63.58 9.67
C PRO A 2 -34.98 -63.42 11.17
N PRO A 3 -35.65 -62.51 11.90
CA PRO A 3 -35.68 -62.54 13.36
C PRO A 3 -37.12 -62.49 13.91
N LYS A 4 -37.33 -63.17 15.06
CA LYS A 4 -38.14 -62.76 16.25
C LYS A 4 -38.42 -64.01 17.12
N LYS A 5 -37.67 -64.16 18.23
CA LYS A 5 -38.14 -63.99 19.63
C LYS A 5 -39.33 -64.88 20.02
N LYS A 6 -39.09 -65.96 20.78
CA LYS A 6 -39.16 -66.05 22.27
C LYS A 6 -40.51 -65.66 22.86
N GLY A 7 -41.20 -66.65 23.45
CA GLY A 7 -42.13 -66.42 24.56
C GLY A 7 -43.30 -67.41 24.68
N LYS A 8 -43.09 -68.55 25.35
CA LYS A 8 -44.12 -69.14 26.22
C LYS A 8 -43.49 -70.12 27.23
N ARG A 9 -43.27 -69.60 28.44
CA ARG A 9 -43.22 -70.35 29.69
C ARG A 9 -44.67 -70.57 30.13
N GLY A 10 -44.98 -71.76 30.64
CA GLY A 10 -46.04 -71.91 31.65
C GLY A 10 -46.70 -73.30 31.74
N PRO A 11 -47.07 -73.76 32.95
CA PRO A 11 -47.10 -75.18 33.34
C PRO A 11 -48.49 -75.66 33.79
N SER A 12 -48.63 -76.97 34.09
CA SER A 12 -49.30 -77.47 35.32
C SER A 12 -49.55 -78.98 35.22
N ALA A 13 -48.59 -79.75 35.73
CA ALA A 13 -48.82 -81.13 36.14
C ALA A 13 -49.74 -81.11 37.37
N LYS A 14 -50.96 -81.61 37.20
CA LYS A 14 -51.94 -81.79 38.26
C LYS A 14 -51.60 -83.00 39.12
N THR A 15 -51.43 -82.70 40.40
CA THR A 15 -51.52 -83.50 41.60
C THR A 15 -52.62 -84.58 41.58
N LYS A 16 -52.23 -85.82 41.87
CA LYS A 16 -52.98 -86.96 42.47
C LYS A 16 -51.89 -87.95 42.93
N GLU A 17 -51.91 -88.68 44.04
CA GLU A 17 -52.76 -88.87 45.21
C GLU A 17 -51.80 -89.55 46.22
N LYS A 18 -51.61 -88.99 47.42
CA LYS A 18 -52.01 -89.65 48.69
C LYS A 18 -51.84 -91.18 48.69
N GLU A 19 -50.78 -91.66 49.33
CA GLU A 19 -50.90 -92.86 50.14
C GLU A 19 -50.17 -92.66 51.47
N THR A 20 -51.02 -92.49 52.48
CA THR A 20 -50.73 -92.37 53.89
C THR A 20 -50.29 -93.73 54.43
N VAL A 21 -49.01 -93.93 54.71
CA VAL A 21 -48.58 -95.06 55.56
C VAL A 21 -48.58 -94.58 57.01
N ARG A 22 -49.59 -95.06 57.71
CA ARG A 22 -49.84 -94.87 59.14
C ARG A 22 -48.71 -95.45 59.98
N VAL A 23 -48.26 -94.64 60.93
CA VAL A 23 -47.93 -94.98 62.32
C VAL A 23 -48.22 -96.46 62.67
N ALA A 24 -47.16 -97.25 62.79
CA ALA A 24 -47.14 -98.47 63.58
C ALA A 24 -46.28 -98.21 64.81
N SER A 25 -46.97 -97.88 65.88
CA SER A 25 -46.47 -97.74 67.24
C SER A 25 -46.17 -99.12 67.81
N GLU A 26 -44.91 -99.55 67.78
CA GLU A 26 -44.50 -100.77 68.46
C GLU A 26 -43.28 -100.50 69.35
N GLY A 27 -43.55 -100.52 70.66
CA GLY A 27 -42.61 -101.02 71.67
C GLY A 27 -41.21 -100.44 71.68
N VAL A 28 -41.06 -99.14 71.45
CA VAL A 28 -39.76 -98.48 71.52
C VAL A 28 -39.35 -98.37 72.99
N THR A 29 -38.58 -99.35 73.48
CA THR A 29 -37.84 -99.28 74.76
C THR A 29 -37.11 -97.94 74.85
N GLU A 30 -36.94 -97.36 76.05
CA GLU A 30 -36.24 -96.07 76.19
C GLU A 30 -34.91 -96.03 75.42
N GLN A 31 -34.17 -97.14 75.40
CA GLN A 31 -32.94 -97.29 74.62
C GLN A 31 -33.12 -97.15 73.10
N THR A 32 -34.22 -97.63 72.53
CA THR A 32 -34.50 -97.45 71.09
C THR A 32 -35.01 -96.04 70.78
N LYS A 33 -35.72 -95.38 71.71
CA LYS A 33 -36.07 -93.96 71.58
C LYS A 33 -34.81 -93.10 71.64
N ASP A 34 -33.89 -93.44 72.53
CA ASP A 34 -32.59 -92.78 72.66
C ASP A 34 -31.72 -93.00 71.42
N PHE A 35 -31.69 -94.23 70.86
CA PHE A 35 -31.02 -94.51 69.60
C PHE A 35 -31.58 -93.67 68.45
N TYR A 36 -32.90 -93.63 68.27
CA TYR A 36 -33.53 -92.80 67.24
C TYR A 36 -33.36 -91.31 67.49
N THR A 37 -33.38 -90.83 68.74
CA THR A 37 -33.14 -89.39 69.02
C THR A 37 -31.69 -88.99 68.76
N VAL A 38 -30.70 -89.84 69.05
CA VAL A 38 -29.31 -89.60 68.67
C VAL A 38 -29.16 -89.62 67.14
N GLN A 39 -29.78 -90.58 66.45
CA GLN A 39 -29.75 -90.65 64.98
C GLN A 39 -30.43 -89.44 64.33
N ILE A 40 -31.57 -88.99 64.86
CA ILE A 40 -32.24 -87.76 64.43
C ILE A 40 -31.32 -86.56 64.62
N ARG A 41 -30.69 -86.40 65.79
CA ARG A 41 -29.72 -85.31 66.04
C ARG A 41 -28.53 -85.33 65.07
N ASP A 42 -28.00 -86.50 64.75
CA ASP A 42 -26.90 -86.62 63.78
C ASP A 42 -27.36 -86.32 62.35
N LEU A 43 -28.58 -86.73 61.98
CA LEU A 43 -29.20 -86.38 60.70
C LEU A 43 -29.50 -84.88 60.61
N GLU A 44 -29.99 -84.26 61.68
CA GLU A 44 -30.23 -82.81 61.82
C GLU A 44 -28.91 -82.05 61.67
N LYS A 45 -27.86 -82.43 62.41
CA LYS A 45 -26.51 -81.83 62.24
C LYS A 45 -25.98 -81.98 60.82
N ARG A 46 -26.25 -83.11 60.16
CA ARG A 46 -25.84 -83.33 58.77
C ARG A 46 -26.65 -82.46 57.81
N LEU A 47 -27.94 -82.29 58.06
CA LEU A 47 -28.84 -81.37 57.36
C LEU A 47 -28.36 -79.93 57.51
N GLU A 48 -28.06 -79.49 58.73
CA GLU A 48 -27.50 -78.15 59.02
C GLU A 48 -26.17 -77.92 58.29
N ARG A 49 -25.26 -78.91 58.27
CA ARG A 49 -24.02 -78.81 57.48
C ARG A 49 -24.29 -78.70 55.99
N TYR A 50 -25.26 -79.43 55.46
CA TYR A 50 -25.63 -79.32 54.05
C TYR A 50 -26.31 -77.98 53.75
N GLN A 51 -27.20 -77.49 54.62
CA GLN A 51 -27.82 -76.18 54.51
C GLN A 51 -26.77 -75.06 54.55
N SER A 52 -25.87 -75.06 55.54
CA SER A 52 -24.78 -74.08 55.65
C SER A 52 -23.85 -74.10 54.43
N LYS A 53 -23.52 -75.28 53.88
CA LYS A 53 -22.78 -75.38 52.62
C LYS A 53 -23.58 -74.87 51.42
N TRP A 54 -24.90 -75.10 51.40
CA TRP A 54 -25.78 -74.62 50.36
C TRP A 54 -25.87 -73.10 50.39
N ASP A 55 -26.04 -72.52 51.58
CA ASP A 55 -26.03 -71.08 51.81
C ASP A 55 -24.68 -70.45 51.42
N GLU A 56 -23.56 -71.10 51.75
CA GLU A 56 -22.21 -70.65 51.35
C GLU A 56 -22.04 -70.69 49.82
N ILE A 57 -22.53 -71.74 49.15
CA ILE A 57 -22.50 -71.85 47.69
C ILE A 57 -23.39 -70.77 47.06
N CYS A 58 -24.60 -70.55 47.58
CA CYS A 58 -25.50 -69.51 47.08
C CYS A 58 -24.92 -68.11 47.27
N ALA A 59 -24.28 -67.82 48.40
CA ALA A 59 -23.59 -66.56 48.63
C ALA A 59 -22.44 -66.37 47.63
N LYS A 60 -21.65 -67.41 47.36
CA LYS A 60 -20.57 -67.36 46.35
C LYS A 60 -21.11 -67.20 44.94
N GLU A 61 -22.19 -67.86 44.59
CA GLU A 61 -22.84 -67.75 43.28
C GLU A 61 -23.37 -66.33 43.06
N GLN A 62 -24.09 -65.76 44.04
CA GLN A 62 -24.55 -64.37 44.00
C GLN A 62 -23.39 -63.38 43.87
N LEU A 63 -22.30 -63.58 44.62
CA LEU A 63 -21.10 -62.75 44.50
C LEU A 63 -20.47 -62.86 43.11
N LYS A 64 -20.46 -64.06 42.52
CA LYS A 64 -19.94 -64.28 41.16
C LYS A 64 -20.84 -63.65 40.10
N GLU A 65 -22.16 -63.78 40.23
CA GLU A 65 -23.12 -63.11 39.35
C GLU A 65 -22.96 -61.60 39.39
N ALA A 66 -22.82 -61.02 40.59
CA ALA A 66 -22.56 -59.58 40.74
C ALA A 66 -21.23 -59.16 40.09
N GLN A 67 -20.15 -59.95 40.27
CA GLN A 67 -18.86 -59.71 39.60
C GLN A 67 -18.99 -59.79 38.07
N TYR A 68 -19.72 -60.77 37.54
CA TYR A 68 -19.96 -60.90 36.10
C TYR A 68 -20.81 -59.77 35.54
N GLU A 69 -21.81 -59.31 36.28
CA GLU A 69 -22.65 -58.18 35.88
C GLU A 69 -21.85 -56.88 35.87
N GLN A 70 -21.02 -56.65 36.90
CA GLN A 70 -20.07 -55.53 36.93
C GLN A 70 -19.12 -55.58 35.74
N LEU A 71 -18.41 -56.69 35.50
CA LEU A 71 -17.50 -56.84 34.36
C LEU A 71 -18.22 -56.66 33.01
N SER A 72 -19.47 -57.11 32.90
CA SER A 72 -20.31 -56.93 31.71
C SER A 72 -20.66 -55.45 31.50
N ASN A 73 -20.94 -54.72 32.57
CA ASN A 73 -21.23 -53.29 32.52
C ASN A 73 -19.97 -52.47 32.21
N ASP A 74 -18.85 -52.74 32.89
CA ASP A 74 -17.55 -52.12 32.61
C ASP A 74 -17.15 -52.32 31.15
N LYS A 75 -17.31 -53.55 30.63
CA LYS A 75 -17.05 -53.84 29.21
C LYS A 75 -17.94 -53.03 28.27
N LYS A 76 -19.24 -52.89 28.57
CA LYS A 76 -20.16 -52.07 27.77
C LYS A 76 -19.75 -50.60 27.82
N GLU A 77 -19.37 -50.10 28.98
CA GLU A 77 -18.93 -48.72 29.16
C GLU A 77 -17.65 -48.44 28.38
N ILE A 78 -16.62 -49.27 28.52
CA ILE A 78 -15.36 -49.16 27.78
C ILE A 78 -15.62 -49.22 26.27
N VAL A 79 -16.42 -50.19 25.80
CA VAL A 79 -16.78 -50.28 24.36
C VAL A 79 -17.56 -49.04 23.91
N SER A 80 -18.47 -48.52 24.73
CA SER A 80 -19.22 -47.31 24.40
C SER A 80 -18.32 -46.08 24.33
N PHE A 81 -17.35 -45.96 25.24
CA PHE A 81 -16.36 -44.90 25.25
C PHE A 81 -15.47 -44.97 24.00
N LEU A 82 -14.89 -46.14 23.71
CA LEU A 82 -14.05 -46.33 22.53
C LEU A 82 -14.81 -46.07 21.23
N LYS A 83 -16.09 -46.46 21.14
CA LYS A 83 -16.94 -46.12 19.99
C LYS A 83 -17.16 -44.61 19.85
N ARG A 84 -17.45 -43.91 20.95
CA ARG A 84 -17.61 -42.45 20.92
C ARG A 84 -16.32 -41.77 20.49
N THR A 85 -15.18 -42.16 21.07
CA THR A 85 -13.87 -41.61 20.72
C THR A 85 -13.51 -41.91 19.26
N LEU A 86 -13.78 -43.12 18.77
CA LEU A 86 -13.53 -43.46 17.37
C LEU A 86 -14.36 -42.60 16.41
N ASN A 87 -15.64 -42.39 16.71
CA ASN A 87 -16.51 -41.55 15.90
C ASN A 87 -16.04 -40.09 15.92
N GLN A 88 -15.69 -39.54 17.09
CA GLN A 88 -15.12 -38.19 17.20
C GLN A 88 -13.87 -38.02 16.33
N ARG A 89 -12.95 -38.99 16.34
CA ARG A 89 -11.77 -38.97 15.48
C ARG A 89 -12.11 -39.08 13.99
N MET A 90 -13.15 -39.85 13.65
CA MET A 90 -13.61 -39.98 12.27
C MET A 90 -14.22 -38.66 11.76
N ASP A 91 -15.00 -37.98 12.59
CA ASP A 91 -15.57 -36.67 12.29
C ASP A 91 -14.46 -35.61 12.15
N GLU A 92 -13.48 -35.57 13.07
CA GLU A 92 -12.31 -34.69 12.98
C GLU A 92 -11.51 -34.93 11.67
N ILE A 93 -11.32 -36.20 11.28
CA ILE A 93 -10.64 -36.54 10.02
C ILE A 93 -11.46 -36.07 8.81
N ALA A 94 -12.80 -36.19 8.86
CA ALA A 94 -13.67 -35.71 7.80
C ALA A 94 -13.59 -34.18 7.67
N ASP A 95 -13.70 -33.45 8.78
CA ASP A 95 -13.60 -31.99 8.82
C ASP A 95 -12.25 -31.50 8.30
N LEU A 96 -11.15 -32.16 8.69
CA LEU A 96 -9.80 -31.82 8.20
C LEU A 96 -9.64 -32.10 6.71
N ASN A 97 -10.23 -33.19 6.19
CA ASN A 97 -10.20 -33.48 4.76
C ASN A 97 -11.00 -32.46 3.95
N ASP A 98 -12.17 -32.03 4.46
CA ASP A 98 -12.98 -30.98 3.81
C ASP A 98 -12.25 -29.64 3.80
N GLN A 99 -11.59 -29.27 4.91
CA GLN A 99 -10.73 -28.09 4.97
C GLN A 99 -9.56 -28.17 3.98
N LEU A 100 -8.90 -29.33 3.89
CA LEU A 100 -7.79 -29.55 2.95
C LEU A 100 -8.27 -29.43 1.50
N LEU A 101 -9.42 -30.01 1.18
CA LEU A 101 -10.03 -29.93 -0.15
C LEU A 101 -10.39 -28.48 -0.50
N GLY A 102 -11.00 -27.75 0.43
CA GLY A 102 -11.31 -26.32 0.26
C GLY A 102 -10.05 -25.46 0.05
N LEU A 103 -9.00 -25.69 0.83
CA LEU A 103 -7.70 -25.01 0.66
C LEU A 103 -7.04 -25.36 -0.69
N GLN A 104 -7.15 -26.60 -1.13
CA GLN A 104 -6.62 -27.03 -2.43
C GLN A 104 -7.37 -26.33 -3.58
N GLN A 105 -8.69 -26.28 -3.52
CA GLN A 105 -9.51 -25.56 -4.51
C GLN A 105 -9.20 -24.06 -4.53
N ALA A 106 -9.07 -23.42 -3.36
CA ALA A 106 -8.70 -22.01 -3.27
C ALA A 106 -7.31 -21.74 -3.88
N LYS A 107 -6.32 -22.59 -3.57
CA LYS A 107 -4.98 -22.51 -4.15
C LYS A 107 -4.98 -22.68 -5.66
N ASP A 108 -5.76 -23.62 -6.19
CA ASP A 108 -5.81 -23.85 -7.63
C ASP A 108 -6.56 -22.71 -8.34
N ALA A 109 -7.62 -22.15 -7.75
CA ALA A 109 -8.27 -20.94 -8.26
C ALA A 109 -7.34 -19.71 -8.25
N GLU A 110 -6.52 -19.53 -7.21
CA GLU A 110 -5.51 -18.46 -7.17
C GLU A 110 -4.45 -18.65 -8.27
N LYS A 111 -3.95 -19.88 -8.49
CA LYS A 111 -3.02 -20.16 -9.58
C LYS A 111 -3.64 -19.85 -10.93
N ASP A 112 -4.86 -20.30 -11.19
CA ASP A 112 -5.56 -20.03 -12.46
C ASP A 112 -5.73 -18.52 -12.68
N ALA A 113 -6.04 -17.76 -11.63
CA ALA A 113 -6.11 -16.30 -11.70
C ALA A 113 -4.75 -15.66 -12.01
N TYR A 114 -3.66 -16.09 -11.37
CA TYR A 114 -2.32 -15.59 -11.66
C TYR A 114 -1.84 -15.99 -13.07
N GLU A 115 -2.14 -17.21 -13.52
CA GLU A 115 -1.84 -17.66 -14.88
C GLU A 115 -2.61 -16.84 -15.92
N SER A 116 -3.89 -16.57 -15.67
CA SER A 116 -4.70 -15.69 -16.52
C SER A 116 -4.10 -14.28 -16.60
N GLN A 117 -3.75 -13.67 -15.46
CA GLN A 117 -3.08 -12.35 -15.43
C GLN A 117 -1.74 -12.37 -16.18
N LEU A 118 -0.94 -13.42 -16.01
CA LEU A 118 0.33 -13.57 -16.71
C LEU A 118 0.12 -13.67 -18.22
N THR A 119 -0.90 -14.40 -18.67
CA THR A 119 -1.24 -14.51 -20.09
C THR A 119 -1.73 -13.18 -20.66
N GLN A 120 -2.53 -12.43 -19.92
CA GLN A 120 -3.00 -11.11 -20.31
C GLN A 120 -1.83 -10.13 -20.46
N VAL A 121 -0.95 -10.03 -19.45
CA VAL A 121 0.23 -9.14 -19.49
C VAL A 121 1.15 -9.53 -20.65
N ARG A 122 1.35 -10.82 -20.92
CA ARG A 122 2.12 -11.27 -22.10
C ARG A 122 1.47 -10.83 -23.41
N HIS A 123 0.15 -10.91 -23.52
CA HIS A 123 -0.56 -10.47 -24.71
C HIS A 123 -0.43 -8.96 -24.91
N GLU A 124 -0.64 -8.16 -23.87
CA GLU A 124 -0.49 -6.69 -23.91
C GLU A 124 0.94 -6.28 -24.28
N LEU A 125 1.95 -6.96 -23.73
CA LEU A 125 3.35 -6.73 -24.11
C LEU A 125 3.64 -7.10 -25.57
N GLN A 126 3.03 -8.18 -26.07
CA GLN A 126 3.19 -8.58 -27.45
C GLN A 126 2.51 -7.58 -28.41
N ASP A 127 1.30 -7.11 -28.09
CA ASP A 127 0.57 -6.13 -28.90
C ASP A 127 1.29 -4.78 -28.93
N THR A 128 1.81 -4.33 -27.78
CA THR A 128 2.60 -3.09 -27.70
C THR A 128 3.89 -3.19 -28.49
N LYS A 129 4.57 -4.35 -28.44
CA LYS A 129 5.76 -4.62 -29.26
C LYS A 129 5.42 -4.58 -30.76
N GLU A 130 4.35 -5.24 -31.18
CA GLU A 130 3.91 -5.24 -32.58
C GLU A 130 3.57 -3.83 -33.07
N ARG A 131 2.83 -3.07 -32.26
CA ARG A 131 2.51 -1.66 -32.55
C ARG A 131 3.78 -0.82 -32.72
N LEU A 132 4.71 -0.86 -31.77
CA LEU A 132 5.97 -0.10 -31.86
C LEU A 132 6.84 -0.57 -33.04
N THR A 133 6.81 -1.86 -33.38
CA THR A 133 7.52 -2.39 -34.55
C THR A 133 6.93 -1.84 -35.85
N SER A 134 5.59 -1.81 -35.95
CA SER A 134 4.90 -1.23 -37.12
C SER A 134 5.15 0.27 -37.27
N GLU A 135 5.15 1.02 -36.16
CA GLU A 135 5.47 2.45 -36.15
C GLU A 135 6.92 2.69 -36.60
N ASN A 136 7.88 1.91 -36.09
CA ASN A 136 9.27 1.97 -36.52
C ASN A 136 9.44 1.64 -38.01
N MET A 137 8.74 0.63 -38.53
CA MET A 137 8.76 0.31 -39.96
C MET A 137 8.22 1.48 -40.80
N LEU A 138 7.12 2.09 -40.37
CA LEU A 138 6.51 3.23 -41.07
C LEU A 138 7.41 4.46 -41.03
N LEU A 139 8.04 4.74 -39.88
CA LEU A 139 9.01 5.82 -39.73
C LEU A 139 10.27 5.58 -40.57
N ALA A 140 10.78 4.35 -40.61
CA ALA A 140 11.89 3.97 -41.48
C ALA A 140 11.55 4.19 -42.97
N GLY A 141 10.34 3.82 -43.39
CA GLY A 141 9.84 4.10 -44.74
C GLY A 141 9.74 5.60 -45.04
N LYS A 142 9.21 6.40 -44.10
CA LYS A 142 9.17 7.86 -44.23
C LYS A 142 10.56 8.47 -44.32
N LEU A 143 11.51 8.02 -43.50
CA LEU A 143 12.90 8.47 -43.55
C LEU A 143 13.55 8.15 -44.90
N ALA A 144 13.33 6.94 -45.44
CA ALA A 144 13.81 6.60 -46.78
C ALA A 144 13.24 7.54 -47.84
N SER A 145 11.93 7.81 -47.81
CA SER A 145 11.29 8.74 -48.75
C SER A 145 11.79 10.19 -48.61
N LEU A 146 12.13 10.63 -47.40
CA LEU A 146 12.71 11.95 -47.15
C LEU A 146 14.14 12.04 -47.66
N GLU A 147 14.92 10.97 -47.50
CA GLU A 147 16.28 10.91 -48.03
C GLU A 147 16.29 10.89 -49.56
N GLU A 148 15.40 10.12 -50.19
CA GLU A 148 15.19 10.16 -51.64
C GLU A 148 14.80 11.57 -52.11
N PHE A 149 13.87 12.23 -51.42
CA PHE A 149 13.48 13.61 -51.73
C PHE A 149 14.66 14.58 -51.57
N ARG A 150 15.49 14.42 -50.54
CA ARG A 150 16.70 15.23 -50.33
C ARG A 150 17.67 15.09 -51.49
N VAL A 151 17.95 13.85 -51.91
CA VAL A 151 18.83 13.54 -53.04
C VAL A 151 18.27 14.13 -54.33
N GLN A 152 16.98 13.94 -54.63
CA GLN A 152 16.33 14.52 -55.81
C GLN A 152 16.38 16.04 -55.81
N LYS A 153 16.16 16.67 -54.65
CA LYS A 153 16.27 18.13 -54.51
C LYS A 153 17.69 18.60 -54.80
N GLU A 154 18.71 17.93 -54.26
CA GLU A 154 20.11 18.29 -54.51
C GLU A 154 20.49 18.13 -55.98
N GLU A 155 20.08 17.03 -56.62
CA GLU A 155 20.28 16.84 -58.07
C GLU A 155 19.59 17.94 -58.90
N LEU A 156 18.36 18.30 -58.54
CA LEU A 156 17.61 19.34 -59.23
C LEU A 156 18.26 20.71 -59.05
N MET A 157 18.69 21.04 -57.83
CA MET A 157 19.44 22.27 -57.55
C MET A 157 20.76 22.30 -58.31
N GLY A 158 21.47 21.18 -58.41
CA GLY A 158 22.69 21.06 -59.22
C GLY A 158 22.42 21.31 -60.71
N LYS A 159 21.32 20.77 -61.26
CA LYS A 159 20.89 21.04 -62.64
C LYS A 159 20.53 22.50 -62.86
N PHE A 160 19.83 23.14 -61.91
CA PHE A 160 19.54 24.57 -61.99
C PHE A 160 20.81 25.42 -61.98
N ALA A 161 21.76 25.13 -61.08
CA ALA A 161 23.04 25.84 -61.04
C ALA A 161 23.81 25.72 -62.36
N ALA A 162 23.87 24.52 -62.94
CA ALA A 162 24.52 24.28 -64.24
C ALA A 162 23.82 25.01 -65.39
N LEU A 163 22.47 25.08 -65.37
CA LEU A 163 21.71 25.85 -66.35
C LEU A 163 21.92 27.36 -66.20
N GLU A 164 21.92 27.88 -64.98
CA GLU A 164 22.21 29.29 -64.71
C GLU A 164 23.62 29.69 -65.16
N GLU A 165 24.61 28.83 -64.92
CA GLU A 165 25.98 29.02 -65.40
C GLU A 165 26.03 29.06 -66.93
N LYS A 166 25.39 28.09 -67.59
CA LYS A 166 25.31 28.05 -69.06
C LYS A 166 24.59 29.26 -69.65
N VAL A 167 23.54 29.76 -69.01
CA VAL A 167 22.85 30.99 -69.44
C VAL A 167 23.77 32.20 -69.30
N LYS A 168 24.52 32.30 -68.19
CA LYS A 168 25.50 33.38 -67.99
C LYS A 168 26.61 33.34 -69.04
N GLU A 169 27.14 32.16 -69.36
CA GLU A 169 28.12 31.97 -70.44
C GLU A 169 27.55 32.43 -71.78
N GLN A 170 26.34 31.99 -72.15
CA GLN A 170 25.68 32.40 -73.38
C GLN A 170 25.43 33.91 -73.44
N GLU A 171 25.01 34.53 -72.34
CA GLU A 171 24.86 35.98 -72.27
C GLU A 171 26.18 36.71 -72.48
N GLN A 172 27.28 36.20 -71.93
CA GLN A 172 28.62 36.78 -72.12
C GLN A 172 29.07 36.64 -73.58
N GLU A 173 28.93 35.45 -74.17
CA GLU A 173 29.23 35.21 -75.59
C GLU A 173 28.40 36.13 -76.50
N HIS A 174 27.11 36.32 -76.21
CA HIS A 174 26.25 37.23 -76.96
C HIS A 174 26.63 38.70 -76.78
N LYS A 175 26.97 39.14 -75.56
CA LYS A 175 27.45 40.49 -75.30
C LYS A 175 28.75 40.77 -76.05
N GLU A 176 29.68 39.82 -76.06
CA GLU A 176 30.93 39.91 -76.82
C GLU A 176 30.68 39.96 -78.33
N ALA A 177 29.82 39.09 -78.85
CA ALA A 177 29.44 39.07 -80.26
C ALA A 177 28.76 40.38 -80.70
N MET A 178 27.85 40.91 -79.88
CA MET A 178 27.21 42.20 -80.11
C MET A 178 28.24 43.33 -80.10
N TYR A 179 29.15 43.36 -79.12
CA TYR A 179 30.21 44.36 -79.06
C TYR A 179 31.11 44.34 -80.31
N ILE A 180 31.50 43.16 -80.79
CA ILE A 180 32.30 43.02 -82.02
C ILE A 180 31.52 43.54 -83.24
N LEU A 181 30.23 43.19 -83.36
CA LEU A 181 29.37 43.64 -84.45
C LEU A 181 29.12 45.15 -84.41
N GLU A 182 28.80 45.71 -83.26
CA GLU A 182 28.63 47.14 -83.06
C GLU A 182 29.91 47.90 -83.39
N LYS A 183 31.05 47.44 -82.89
CA LYS A 183 32.36 48.01 -83.24
C LYS A 183 32.58 48.02 -84.75
N LYS A 184 32.27 46.92 -85.45
CA LYS A 184 32.37 46.83 -86.91
C LYS A 184 31.43 47.83 -87.59
N VAL A 185 30.17 47.90 -87.17
CA VAL A 185 29.16 48.84 -87.71
C VAL A 185 29.57 50.30 -87.49
N VAL A 186 30.12 50.63 -86.32
CA VAL A 186 30.63 51.97 -86.02
C VAL A 186 31.79 52.33 -86.95
N LEU A 187 32.77 51.43 -87.11
CA LEU A 187 33.90 51.64 -88.01
C LEU A 187 33.45 51.79 -89.47
N ASP A 188 32.51 50.96 -89.93
CA ASP A 188 31.97 51.03 -91.29
C ASP A 188 31.15 52.31 -91.52
N LYS A 189 30.34 52.73 -90.53
CA LYS A 189 29.59 54.00 -90.57
C LYS A 189 30.54 55.20 -90.60
N ASP A 190 31.59 55.21 -89.78
CA ASP A 190 32.58 56.30 -89.78
C ASP A 190 33.34 56.36 -91.10
N ARG A 191 33.69 55.21 -91.69
CA ARG A 191 34.28 55.14 -93.03
C ARG A 191 33.33 55.75 -94.07
N LEU A 192 32.07 55.31 -94.09
CA LEU A 192 31.06 55.80 -95.02
C LEU A 192 30.75 57.28 -94.82
N LYS A 193 30.67 57.77 -93.57
CA LYS A 193 30.49 59.19 -93.25
C LYS A 193 31.65 60.02 -93.78
N LYS A 194 32.90 59.59 -93.59
CA LYS A 194 34.07 60.28 -94.15
C LYS A 194 33.98 60.37 -95.68
N GLU A 195 33.62 59.27 -96.35
CA GLU A 195 33.38 59.25 -97.80
C GLU A 195 32.23 60.18 -98.23
N MET A 196 31.11 60.19 -97.49
CA MET A 196 29.94 61.03 -97.78
C MET A 196 30.20 62.52 -97.52
N VAL A 197 30.80 62.87 -96.38
CA VAL A 197 31.16 64.27 -96.05
C VAL A 197 32.13 64.81 -97.09
N GLN A 198 33.08 64.00 -97.57
CA GLN A 198 33.97 64.41 -98.64
C GLN A 198 33.20 64.71 -99.94
N ARG A 199 32.23 63.87 -100.34
CA ARG A 199 31.37 64.12 -101.52
C ARG A 199 30.38 65.28 -101.33
N VAL A 200 29.81 65.44 -100.15
CA VAL A 200 28.88 66.55 -99.85
C VAL A 200 29.66 67.86 -99.75
N SER A 201 30.85 67.87 -99.17
CA SER A 201 31.69 69.06 -99.10
C SER A 201 32.06 69.58 -100.49
N THR A 202 32.34 68.67 -101.45
CA THR A 202 32.58 69.08 -102.84
C THR A 202 31.31 69.65 -103.47
N VAL A 203 30.16 68.98 -103.32
CA VAL A 203 28.87 69.47 -103.87
C VAL A 203 28.40 70.77 -103.21
N ALA A 204 28.53 70.90 -101.89
CA ALA A 204 28.11 72.08 -101.13
C ALA A 204 29.01 73.28 -101.42
N ALA A 205 30.32 73.08 -101.62
CA ALA A 205 31.20 74.14 -102.07
C ALA A 205 30.77 74.68 -103.45
N GLU A 206 30.43 73.79 -104.39
CA GLU A 206 29.88 74.16 -105.71
C GLU A 206 28.53 74.88 -105.58
N PHE A 207 27.60 74.36 -104.77
CA PHE A 207 26.26 74.93 -104.61
C PHE A 207 26.29 76.30 -103.91
N ARG A 208 27.07 76.45 -102.82
CA ARG A 208 27.24 77.75 -102.13
C ARG A 208 27.81 78.79 -103.08
N ARG A 209 28.72 78.42 -103.98
CA ARG A 209 29.28 79.30 -105.02
C ARG A 209 28.21 79.81 -105.98
N VAL A 210 27.26 78.95 -106.37
CA VAL A 210 26.16 79.31 -107.29
C VAL A 210 25.07 80.11 -106.58
N SER A 211 24.62 79.67 -105.40
CA SER A 211 23.47 80.25 -104.68
C SER A 211 23.75 81.65 -104.10
N ASN A 212 24.95 81.88 -103.54
CA ASN A 212 25.32 83.20 -103.02
C ASN A 212 25.36 84.28 -104.12
N ASN A 213 25.64 83.90 -105.36
CA ASN A 213 25.68 84.82 -106.49
C ASN A 213 24.29 85.24 -107.01
N GLN A 214 23.22 84.52 -106.66
CA GLN A 214 21.88 84.73 -107.23
C GLN A 214 20.85 85.28 -106.23
N MET A 215 21.05 85.12 -104.92
CA MET A 215 20.02 85.46 -103.94
C MET A 215 20.01 86.94 -103.54
N ALA A 216 18.84 87.56 -103.62
CA ALA A 216 18.57 88.92 -103.16
C ALA A 216 18.65 89.04 -101.63
N GLU A 217 19.11 90.21 -101.13
CA GLU A 217 19.34 90.46 -99.69
C GLU A 217 18.08 90.36 -98.82
N THR A 218 16.90 90.72 -99.35
CA THR A 218 15.62 90.59 -98.63
C THR A 218 15.28 89.11 -98.36
N THR A 219 15.50 88.23 -99.33
CA THR A 219 15.34 86.78 -99.18
C THR A 219 16.32 86.23 -98.13
N LYS A 220 17.57 86.72 -98.10
CA LYS A 220 18.55 86.31 -97.07
C LYS A 220 18.14 86.72 -95.66
N ARG A 221 17.47 87.85 -95.49
CA ARG A 221 16.97 88.30 -94.18
C ARG A 221 15.79 87.44 -93.71
N ALA A 222 14.81 87.19 -94.59
CA ALA A 222 13.66 86.33 -94.29
C ALA A 222 14.09 84.90 -93.90
N ILE A 223 15.10 84.34 -94.60
CA ILE A 223 15.65 83.02 -94.24
C ILE A 223 16.28 83.04 -92.85
N ARG A 224 17.04 84.09 -92.50
CA ARG A 224 17.66 84.21 -91.17
C ARG A 224 16.63 84.32 -90.05
N GLU A 225 15.56 85.07 -90.26
CA GLU A 225 14.46 85.19 -89.29
C GLU A 225 13.70 83.86 -89.14
N ASN A 226 13.36 83.19 -90.25
CA ASN A 226 12.75 81.87 -90.22
C ASN A 226 13.64 80.84 -89.51
N VAL A 227 14.95 80.85 -89.76
CA VAL A 227 15.91 79.99 -89.05
C VAL A 227 15.91 80.28 -87.55
N SER A 228 15.83 81.56 -87.14
CA SER A 228 15.76 81.94 -85.73
C SER A 228 14.45 81.47 -85.07
N ILE A 229 13.31 81.60 -85.75
CA ILE A 229 12.00 81.13 -85.27
C ILE A 229 11.99 79.59 -85.20
N SER A 230 12.49 78.90 -86.23
CA SER A 230 12.64 77.45 -86.23
C SER A 230 13.50 76.98 -85.05
N LEU A 231 14.62 77.64 -84.77
CA LEU A 231 15.45 77.29 -83.61
C LEU A 231 14.72 77.48 -82.28
N GLN A 232 13.86 78.49 -82.16
CA GLN A 232 13.03 78.67 -80.97
C GLN A 232 11.92 77.60 -80.88
N LEU A 233 11.29 77.23 -81.99
CA LEU A 233 10.31 76.15 -82.05
C LEU A 233 10.96 74.79 -81.70
N ASP A 234 12.16 74.52 -82.19
CA ASP A 234 12.92 73.31 -81.88
C ASP A 234 13.20 73.24 -80.38
N LYS A 235 13.68 74.33 -79.75
CA LYS A 235 13.89 74.39 -78.29
C LYS A 235 12.61 74.17 -77.49
N MET A 236 11.49 74.72 -77.94
CA MET A 236 10.19 74.52 -77.27
C MET A 236 9.68 73.09 -77.46
N SER A 237 9.91 72.48 -78.63
CA SER A 237 9.61 71.08 -78.91
C SER A 237 10.44 70.15 -78.04
N ASP A 238 11.76 70.39 -77.93
CA ASP A 238 12.66 69.62 -77.07
C ASP A 238 12.20 69.67 -75.61
N LYS A 239 11.85 70.87 -75.11
CA LYS A 239 11.31 71.02 -73.76
C LYS A 239 9.96 70.30 -73.58
N SER A 240 9.11 70.29 -74.59
CA SER A 240 7.84 69.54 -74.56
C SER A 240 8.08 68.03 -74.52
N ILE A 241 9.07 67.52 -75.25
CA ILE A 241 9.43 66.09 -75.24
C ILE A 241 10.01 65.69 -73.88
N GLU A 242 10.90 66.52 -73.30
CA GLU A 242 11.42 66.30 -71.96
C GLU A 242 10.30 66.18 -70.92
N LEU A 243 9.33 67.12 -70.93
CA LEU A 243 8.20 67.09 -70.00
C LEU A 243 7.29 65.87 -70.18
N ILE A 244 7.09 65.42 -71.43
CA ILE A 244 6.35 64.17 -71.71
C ILE A 244 7.12 62.97 -71.13
N SER A 245 8.43 62.90 -71.37
CA SER A 245 9.25 61.80 -70.85
C SER A 245 9.29 61.77 -69.32
N GLU A 246 9.37 62.93 -68.66
CA GLU A 246 9.31 63.03 -67.20
C GLU A 246 7.94 62.60 -66.68
N ASN A 247 6.85 63.01 -67.35
CA ASN A 247 5.50 62.59 -66.99
C ASN A 247 5.31 61.08 -67.12
N ASP A 248 5.85 60.47 -68.16
CA ASP A 248 5.78 59.02 -68.37
C ASP A 248 6.59 58.26 -67.32
N LEU A 249 7.82 58.71 -67.01
CA LEU A 249 8.62 58.15 -65.91
C LEU A 249 7.91 58.26 -64.55
N LEU A 250 7.24 59.40 -64.29
CA LEU A 250 6.47 59.59 -63.06
C LEU A 250 5.24 58.67 -63.02
N LYS A 251 4.55 58.43 -64.14
CA LYS A 251 3.45 57.46 -64.22
C LYS A 251 3.94 56.04 -63.99
N ASP A 252 5.06 55.65 -64.58
CA ASP A 252 5.65 54.33 -64.41
C ASP A 252 6.00 54.10 -62.94
N ARG A 253 6.71 55.06 -62.32
CA ARG A 253 7.05 55.01 -60.89
C ARG A 253 5.80 54.97 -60.00
N ASN A 254 4.76 55.73 -60.33
CA ASN A 254 3.50 55.70 -59.59
C ASN A 254 2.79 54.35 -59.73
N SER A 255 2.84 53.74 -60.92
CA SER A 255 2.30 52.40 -61.16
C SER A 255 3.04 51.32 -60.37
N GLU A 256 4.37 51.43 -60.26
CA GLU A 256 5.20 50.53 -59.46
C GLU A 256 4.89 50.66 -57.97
N LEU A 257 4.79 51.90 -57.45
CA LEU A 257 4.41 52.16 -56.07
C LEU A 257 3.00 51.64 -55.74
N THR A 258 2.06 51.77 -56.68
CA THR A 258 0.70 51.25 -56.52
C THR A 258 0.71 49.72 -56.39
N LYS A 259 1.45 49.02 -57.26
CA LYS A 259 1.62 47.55 -57.17
C LYS A 259 2.27 47.11 -55.86
N GLN A 260 3.26 47.86 -55.37
CA GLN A 260 3.92 47.58 -54.09
C GLN A 260 2.94 47.74 -52.91
N LEU A 261 2.11 48.78 -52.93
CA LEU A 261 1.06 48.98 -51.92
C LEU A 261 0.05 47.83 -51.93
N GLU A 262 -0.43 47.42 -53.11
CA GLU A 262 -1.35 46.29 -53.24
C GLU A 262 -0.76 45.00 -52.65
N MET A 263 0.50 44.67 -52.97
CA MET A 263 1.16 43.50 -52.38
C MET A 263 1.32 43.60 -50.86
N LEU A 264 1.63 44.79 -50.32
CA LEU A 264 1.75 44.99 -48.88
C LEU A 264 0.40 44.83 -48.18
N GLU A 265 -0.69 45.33 -48.77
CA GLU A 265 -2.05 45.15 -48.24
C GLU A 265 -2.49 43.67 -48.26
N GLU A 266 -2.12 42.91 -49.30
CA GLU A 266 -2.38 41.47 -49.36
C GLU A 266 -1.61 40.72 -48.27
N ASN A 267 -0.32 41.01 -48.11
CA ASN A 267 0.52 40.44 -47.06
C ASN A 267 -0.02 40.78 -45.66
N GLU A 268 -0.50 42.00 -45.43
CA GLU A 268 -1.12 42.39 -44.16
C GLU A 268 -2.40 41.56 -43.89
N LYS A 269 -3.26 41.40 -44.90
CA LYS A 269 -4.48 40.56 -44.79
C LYS A 269 -4.14 39.11 -44.46
N GLU A 270 -3.11 38.55 -45.06
CA GLU A 270 -2.63 37.20 -44.75
C GLU A 270 -2.05 37.10 -43.33
N LEU A 271 -1.24 38.07 -42.94
CA LEU A 271 -0.66 38.13 -41.59
C LEU A 271 -1.75 38.22 -40.52
N VAL A 272 -2.80 39.02 -40.74
CA VAL A 272 -3.95 39.11 -39.84
C VAL A 272 -4.71 37.78 -39.76
N LYS A 273 -4.94 37.09 -40.88
CA LYS A 273 -5.57 35.75 -40.88
C LYS A 273 -4.74 34.73 -40.10
N ASN A 274 -3.42 34.71 -40.34
CA ASN A 274 -2.48 33.82 -39.64
C ASN A 274 -2.38 34.15 -38.15
N ASN A 275 -2.40 35.42 -37.79
CA ASN A 275 -2.42 35.85 -36.38
C ASN A 275 -3.73 35.39 -35.71
N LEU A 276 -4.87 35.55 -36.37
CA LEU A 276 -6.16 35.10 -35.84
C LEU A 276 -6.22 33.57 -35.66
N SER A 277 -5.68 32.79 -36.60
CA SER A 277 -5.61 31.33 -36.46
C SER A 277 -4.66 30.92 -35.32
N ASN A 278 -3.49 31.53 -35.23
CA ASN A 278 -2.54 31.30 -34.13
C ASN A 278 -3.16 31.66 -32.77
N GLN A 279 -3.89 32.78 -32.69
CA GLN A 279 -4.58 33.19 -31.47
C GLN A 279 -5.65 32.18 -31.05
N LYS A 280 -6.38 31.58 -32.00
CA LYS A 280 -7.33 30.49 -31.72
C LYS A 280 -6.61 29.25 -31.17
N VAL A 281 -5.48 28.87 -31.76
CA VAL A 281 -4.67 27.73 -31.28
C VAL A 281 -4.14 27.99 -29.87
N ILE A 282 -3.59 29.18 -29.61
CA ILE A 282 -3.12 29.58 -28.28
C ILE A 282 -4.27 29.51 -27.26
N ARG A 283 -5.47 29.98 -27.62
CA ARG A 283 -6.64 29.88 -26.73
C ARG A 283 -7.01 28.42 -26.43
N MET A 284 -7.11 27.57 -27.44
CA MET A 284 -7.39 26.14 -27.23
C MET A 284 -6.34 25.44 -26.37
N LEU A 285 -5.05 25.76 -26.57
CA LEU A 285 -3.97 25.22 -25.74
C LEU A 285 -4.05 25.74 -24.31
N THR A 286 -4.38 27.02 -24.11
CA THR A 286 -4.57 27.62 -22.79
C THR A 286 -5.73 26.95 -22.05
N ASP A 287 -6.87 26.75 -22.72
CA ASP A 287 -8.03 26.07 -22.14
C ASP A 287 -7.69 24.62 -21.78
N LYS A 288 -6.95 23.91 -22.65
CA LYS A 288 -6.49 22.54 -22.37
C LYS A 288 -5.54 22.47 -21.17
N CYS A 289 -4.63 23.44 -21.05
CA CYS A 289 -3.75 23.54 -19.89
C CYS A 289 -4.53 23.82 -18.60
N GLN A 290 -5.56 24.66 -18.65
CA GLN A 290 -6.44 24.92 -17.49
C GLN A 290 -7.19 23.64 -17.08
N GLN A 291 -7.78 22.91 -18.02
CA GLN A 291 -8.42 21.62 -17.75
C GLN A 291 -7.46 20.60 -17.13
N GLN A 292 -6.23 20.52 -17.66
CA GLN A 292 -5.20 19.65 -17.08
C GLN A 292 -4.82 20.07 -15.66
N GLN A 293 -4.73 21.37 -15.38
CA GLN A 293 -4.48 21.89 -14.05
C GLN A 293 -5.61 21.52 -13.08
N GLU A 294 -6.87 21.64 -13.49
CA GLU A 294 -8.03 21.22 -12.69
C GLU A 294 -7.96 19.72 -12.35
N ILE A 295 -7.65 18.87 -13.33
CA ILE A 295 -7.49 17.42 -13.11
C ILE A 295 -6.35 17.14 -12.12
N LEU A 296 -5.20 17.81 -12.25
CA LEU A 296 -4.09 17.65 -11.32
C LEU A 296 -4.49 18.06 -9.90
N THR A 297 -5.18 19.19 -9.74
CA THR A 297 -5.67 19.60 -8.42
C THR A 297 -6.64 18.56 -7.84
N LEU A 298 -7.56 18.01 -8.63
CA LEU A 298 -8.46 16.96 -8.16
C LEU A 298 -7.68 15.72 -7.72
N LEU A 299 -6.69 15.28 -8.50
CA LEU A 299 -5.84 14.15 -8.15
C LEU A 299 -5.07 14.39 -6.85
N GLU A 300 -4.51 15.58 -6.65
CA GLU A 300 -3.85 15.98 -5.40
C GLU A 300 -4.82 15.90 -4.21
N HIS A 301 -6.05 16.41 -4.34
CA HIS A 301 -7.07 16.31 -3.29
C HIS A 301 -7.42 14.85 -2.98
N THR A 302 -7.60 14.01 -4.01
CA THR A 302 -7.88 12.58 -3.80
C THR A 302 -6.72 11.86 -3.12
N GLN A 303 -5.48 12.19 -3.48
CA GLN A 303 -4.28 11.63 -2.84
C GLN A 303 -4.20 12.03 -1.37
N HIS A 304 -4.49 13.30 -1.05
CA HIS A 304 -4.57 13.77 0.33
C HIS A 304 -5.64 13.01 1.13
N ALA A 305 -6.84 12.85 0.59
CA ALA A 305 -7.91 12.10 1.24
C ALA A 305 -7.55 10.62 1.45
N LEU A 306 -6.87 9.98 0.49
CA LEU A 306 -6.37 8.61 0.64
C LEU A 306 -5.32 8.50 1.75
N ASN A 307 -4.38 9.45 1.83
CA ASN A 307 -3.37 9.47 2.88
C ASN A 307 -4.00 9.66 4.28
N GLU A 308 -5.02 10.51 4.40
CA GLU A 308 -5.78 10.69 5.64
C GLU A 308 -6.50 9.40 6.04
N LEU A 309 -7.19 8.75 5.09
CA LEU A 309 -7.88 7.49 5.33
C LEU A 309 -6.90 6.37 5.73
N GLN A 310 -5.72 6.32 5.12
CA GLN A 310 -4.68 5.36 5.46
C GLN A 310 -4.15 5.60 6.89
N SER A 311 -3.98 6.86 7.30
CA SER A 311 -3.60 7.21 8.67
C SER A 311 -4.69 6.80 9.67
N GLN A 312 -5.96 7.05 9.37
CA GLN A 312 -7.08 6.62 10.20
C GLN A 312 -7.15 5.09 10.34
N HIS A 313 -6.95 4.36 9.24
CA HIS A 313 -6.90 2.91 9.26
C HIS A 313 -5.74 2.39 10.12
N HIS A 314 -4.57 3.03 10.05
CA HIS A 314 -3.44 2.66 10.90
C HIS A 314 -3.76 2.87 12.39
N ASN A 315 -4.36 4.02 12.75
CA ASN A 315 -4.77 4.31 14.12
C ASN A 315 -5.80 3.29 14.64
N LEU A 316 -6.83 2.98 13.85
CA LEU A 316 -7.84 1.97 14.21
C LEU A 316 -7.24 0.58 14.40
N LYS A 317 -6.24 0.22 13.58
CA LYS A 317 -5.53 -1.05 13.72
C LYS A 317 -4.76 -1.11 15.05
N ASP A 318 -4.08 -0.03 15.40
CA ASP A 318 -3.34 0.09 16.66
C ASP A 318 -4.30 0.04 17.86
N GLU A 319 -5.43 0.74 17.81
CA GLU A 319 -6.49 0.68 18.83
C GLU A 319 -7.05 -0.74 18.98
N SER A 320 -7.33 -1.44 17.88
CA SER A 320 -7.78 -2.84 17.90
C SER A 320 -6.74 -3.74 18.56
N GLN A 321 -5.46 -3.54 18.27
CA GLN A 321 -4.38 -4.31 18.88
C GLN A 321 -4.26 -4.02 20.38
N GLN A 322 -4.39 -2.77 20.81
CA GLN A 322 -4.41 -2.40 22.22
C GLN A 322 -5.60 -2.99 22.96
N LEU A 323 -6.80 -2.99 22.35
CA LEU A 323 -7.99 -3.61 22.93
C LEU A 323 -7.83 -5.13 23.07
N LYS A 324 -7.25 -5.79 22.07
CA LYS A 324 -6.93 -7.23 22.16
C LYS A 324 -5.97 -7.53 23.30
N GLN A 325 -4.91 -6.73 23.46
CA GLN A 325 -3.97 -6.89 24.58
C GLN A 325 -4.67 -6.69 25.94
N LYS A 326 -5.55 -5.69 26.05
CA LYS A 326 -6.35 -5.46 27.26
C LYS A 326 -7.27 -6.65 27.56
N LEU A 327 -7.92 -7.22 26.55
CA LEU A 327 -8.77 -8.41 26.71
C LEU A 327 -7.97 -9.59 27.26
N VAL A 328 -6.78 -9.87 26.70
CA VAL A 328 -5.91 -10.94 27.21
C VAL A 328 -5.53 -10.68 28.67
N SER A 329 -5.13 -9.45 29.03
CA SER A 329 -4.80 -9.15 30.43
C SER A 329 -5.99 -9.29 31.39
N LEU A 330 -7.21 -8.96 30.92
CA LEU A 330 -8.45 -9.14 31.68
C LEU A 330 -8.81 -10.62 31.84
N GLU A 331 -8.58 -11.44 30.81
CA GLU A 331 -8.76 -12.89 30.87
C GLU A 331 -7.78 -13.53 31.86
N ASP A 332 -6.51 -13.13 31.85
CA ASP A 332 -5.50 -13.59 32.80
C ASP A 332 -5.87 -13.18 34.25
N ASP A 333 -6.34 -11.94 34.43
CA ASP A 333 -6.82 -11.45 35.72
C ASP A 333 -8.05 -12.23 36.21
N LEU A 334 -9.01 -12.52 35.33
CA LEU A 334 -10.16 -13.37 35.63
C LEU A 334 -9.72 -14.77 36.02
N GLN A 335 -8.79 -15.39 35.28
CA GLN A 335 -8.25 -16.70 35.62
C GLN A 335 -7.61 -16.70 37.01
N ARG A 336 -6.79 -15.69 37.32
CA ARG A 336 -6.18 -15.55 38.66
C ARG A 336 -7.24 -15.44 39.76
N VAL A 337 -8.25 -14.57 39.58
CA VAL A 337 -9.34 -14.41 40.55
C VAL A 337 -10.16 -15.69 40.70
N THR A 338 -10.39 -16.44 39.62
CA THR A 338 -11.09 -17.73 39.68
C THR A 338 -10.29 -18.78 40.46
N GLN A 339 -8.98 -18.86 40.24
CA GLN A 339 -8.10 -19.75 41.00
C GLN A 339 -8.03 -19.38 42.48
N GLU A 340 -7.96 -18.08 42.80
CA GLU A 340 -8.02 -17.59 44.18
C GLU A 340 -9.36 -17.95 44.83
N LYS A 341 -10.48 -17.76 44.13
CA LYS A 341 -11.82 -18.16 44.60
C LYS A 341 -11.89 -19.67 44.86
N GLU A 342 -11.37 -20.50 43.96
CA GLU A 342 -11.33 -21.95 44.12
C GLU A 342 -10.45 -22.36 45.30
N GLY A 343 -9.28 -21.74 45.45
CA GLY A 343 -8.38 -21.94 46.58
C GLY A 343 -9.04 -21.59 47.92
N LEU A 344 -9.69 -20.42 48.01
CA LEU A 344 -10.45 -20.01 49.19
C LEU A 344 -11.64 -20.93 49.47
N SER A 345 -12.33 -21.41 48.43
CA SER A 345 -13.43 -22.36 48.58
C SER A 345 -12.95 -23.69 49.14
N ARG A 346 -11.78 -24.17 48.69
CA ARG A 346 -11.15 -25.40 49.22
C ARG A 346 -10.74 -25.23 50.67
N GLN A 347 -10.11 -24.10 51.02
CA GLN A 347 -9.75 -23.78 52.41
C GLN A 347 -10.98 -23.69 53.31
N LEU A 348 -12.06 -23.07 52.84
CA LEU A 348 -13.33 -23.02 53.56
C LEU A 348 -13.90 -24.43 53.82
N GLU A 349 -13.80 -25.32 52.83
CA GLU A 349 -14.29 -26.69 52.97
C GLU A 349 -13.42 -27.52 53.92
N GLU A 350 -12.09 -27.36 53.86
CA GLU A 350 -11.16 -27.97 54.82
C GLU A 350 -11.43 -27.49 56.25
N GLU A 351 -11.66 -26.18 56.45
CA GLU A 351 -12.03 -25.62 57.75
C GLU A 351 -13.40 -26.13 58.24
N LYS A 352 -14.38 -26.30 57.33
CA LYS A 352 -15.65 -26.95 57.67
C LYS A 352 -15.46 -28.40 58.10
N GLN A 353 -14.61 -29.17 57.42
CA GLN A 353 -14.31 -30.55 57.80
C GLN A 353 -13.61 -30.62 59.15
N ARG A 354 -12.64 -29.73 59.40
CA ARG A 354 -11.97 -29.61 60.71
C ARG A 354 -12.94 -29.26 61.82
N THR A 355 -13.81 -28.27 61.61
CA THR A 355 -14.82 -27.88 62.60
C THR A 355 -15.80 -29.02 62.89
N LEU A 356 -16.30 -29.72 61.86
CA LEU A 356 -17.14 -30.91 62.05
C LEU A 356 -16.43 -32.02 62.83
N ALA A 357 -15.15 -32.28 62.51
CA ALA A 357 -14.37 -33.29 63.21
C ALA A 357 -14.13 -32.90 64.68
N VAL A 358 -13.82 -31.63 64.96
CA VAL A 358 -13.72 -31.09 66.33
C VAL A 358 -15.06 -31.22 67.06
N ASP A 359 -16.18 -30.85 66.43
CA ASP A 359 -17.52 -30.97 67.01
C ASP A 359 -17.87 -32.43 67.31
N MET A 360 -17.50 -33.37 66.45
CA MET A 360 -17.67 -34.81 66.70
C MET A 360 -16.86 -35.28 67.91
N ILE A 361 -15.59 -34.88 68.00
CA ILE A 361 -14.71 -35.22 69.13
C ILE A 361 -15.28 -34.61 70.43
N LEU A 362 -15.66 -33.33 70.42
CA LEU A 362 -16.26 -32.67 71.57
C LEU A 362 -17.59 -33.32 71.97
N SER A 363 -18.42 -33.71 71.00
CA SER A 363 -19.68 -34.42 71.26
C SER A 363 -19.45 -35.82 71.85
N GLN A 364 -18.45 -36.55 71.36
CA GLN A 364 -18.06 -37.84 71.94
C GLN A 364 -17.50 -37.67 73.35
N ALA A 365 -16.61 -36.70 73.57
CA ALA A 365 -16.10 -36.37 74.90
C ALA A 365 -17.23 -36.02 75.87
N ALA A 366 -18.17 -35.18 75.44
CA ALA A 366 -19.34 -34.80 76.23
C ALA A 366 -20.27 -35.99 76.50
N ALA A 367 -20.49 -36.87 75.52
CA ALA A 367 -21.29 -38.08 75.68
C ALA A 367 -20.63 -39.08 76.65
N PHE A 368 -19.33 -39.32 76.54
CA PHE A 368 -18.58 -40.17 77.47
C PHE A 368 -18.62 -39.61 78.89
N LEU A 369 -18.41 -38.29 79.05
CA LEU A 369 -18.56 -37.64 80.35
C LEU A 369 -19.98 -37.80 80.91
N LYS A 370 -21.01 -37.71 80.05
CA LYS A 370 -22.41 -37.87 80.46
C LYS A 370 -22.72 -39.32 80.87
N ASP A 371 -22.35 -40.33 80.09
CA ASP A 371 -22.55 -41.75 80.43
C ASP A 371 -21.81 -42.14 81.71
N MET A 372 -20.59 -41.61 81.87
CA MET A 372 -19.77 -41.78 83.07
C MET A 372 -20.20 -40.93 84.27
N LEU A 373 -21.22 -40.07 84.14
CA LEU A 373 -21.86 -39.40 85.28
C LEU A 373 -23.24 -40.03 85.58
N LEU A 374 -23.96 -40.54 84.57
CA LEU A 374 -25.25 -41.21 84.75
C LEU A 374 -25.16 -42.61 85.35
N THR A 375 -24.07 -43.35 85.12
CA THR A 375 -23.84 -44.68 85.73
C THR A 375 -23.46 -44.59 87.22
N HIS A 376 -23.74 -43.46 87.88
CA HIS A 376 -23.50 -43.25 89.30
C HIS A 376 -24.55 -44.02 90.10
N SER A 377 -24.12 -45.07 90.79
CA SER A 377 -24.91 -45.67 91.86
C SER A 377 -24.48 -44.99 93.17
N GLU A 378 -25.42 -44.61 94.02
CA GLU A 378 -25.15 -43.84 95.25
C GLU A 378 -24.27 -44.59 96.28
N ASP A 379 -23.92 -45.86 96.02
CA ASP A 379 -23.15 -46.75 96.90
C ASP A 379 -21.69 -46.99 96.46
N GLU A 380 -21.05 -46.05 95.75
CA GLU A 380 -19.65 -46.21 95.33
C GLU A 380 -18.63 -45.69 96.36
N THR A 381 -17.76 -46.60 96.81
CA THR A 381 -16.59 -46.36 97.67
C THR A 381 -15.57 -45.40 97.01
N GLU A 382 -14.79 -44.64 97.80
CA GLU A 382 -13.75 -43.71 97.28
C GLU A 382 -12.81 -44.36 96.25
N GLY A 383 -12.47 -45.65 96.43
CA GLY A 383 -11.66 -46.41 95.47
C GLY A 383 -12.34 -46.63 94.11
N MET A 384 -13.66 -46.87 94.09
CA MET A 384 -14.46 -47.02 92.86
C MET A 384 -14.55 -45.69 92.11
N GLN A 385 -14.71 -44.58 92.86
CA GLN A 385 -14.66 -43.22 92.29
C GLN A 385 -13.30 -42.92 91.65
N LEU A 386 -12.21 -43.35 92.28
CA LEU A 386 -10.85 -43.15 91.76
C LEU A 386 -10.60 -43.96 90.48
N GLU A 387 -11.02 -45.24 90.44
CA GLU A 387 -10.94 -46.05 89.23
C GLU A 387 -11.81 -45.49 88.10
N ARG A 388 -13.01 -45.02 88.41
CA ARG A 388 -13.91 -44.38 87.46
C ARG A 388 -13.30 -43.10 86.88
N ARG A 389 -12.71 -42.26 87.73
CA ARG A 389 -11.93 -41.08 87.30
C ARG A 389 -10.74 -41.48 86.43
N ASN A 390 -10.00 -42.52 86.79
CA ASN A 390 -8.87 -42.99 85.99
C ASN A 390 -9.32 -43.55 84.63
N LYS A 391 -10.42 -44.31 84.58
CA LYS A 391 -11.02 -44.79 83.32
C LYS A 391 -11.50 -43.61 82.46
N MET A 392 -12.15 -42.62 83.06
CA MET A 392 -12.58 -41.40 82.39
C MET A 392 -11.39 -40.62 81.81
N LEU A 393 -10.31 -40.44 82.59
CA LEU A 393 -9.09 -39.78 82.14
C LEU A 393 -8.39 -40.56 81.04
N GLN A 394 -8.29 -41.89 81.14
CA GLN A 394 -7.71 -42.73 80.09
C GLN A 394 -8.52 -42.69 78.79
N GLN A 395 -9.86 -42.68 78.87
CA GLN A 395 -10.70 -42.58 77.68
C GLN A 395 -10.63 -41.19 77.04
N LEU A 396 -10.63 -40.12 77.84
CA LEU A 396 -10.37 -38.76 77.34
C LEU A 396 -8.98 -38.64 76.74
N GLN A 397 -7.98 -39.29 77.34
CA GLN A 397 -6.62 -39.33 76.81
C GLN A 397 -6.56 -40.05 75.45
N LEU A 398 -7.24 -41.18 75.31
CA LEU A 398 -7.31 -41.92 74.05
C LEU A 398 -8.09 -41.16 72.97
N LEU A 399 -9.14 -40.43 73.36
CA LEU A 399 -9.87 -39.54 72.47
C LEU A 399 -8.99 -38.36 72.02
N LEU A 400 -8.19 -37.79 72.93
CA LEU A 400 -7.23 -36.74 72.60
C LEU A 400 -6.12 -37.25 71.67
N ASP A 401 -5.59 -38.45 71.92
CA ASP A 401 -4.57 -39.05 71.06
C ASP A 401 -5.13 -39.35 69.67
N SER A 402 -6.34 -39.91 69.57
CA SER A 402 -7.01 -40.11 68.27
C SER A 402 -7.31 -38.79 67.57
N SER A 403 -7.70 -37.73 68.29
CA SER A 403 -7.85 -36.39 67.70
C SER A 403 -6.52 -35.80 67.19
N ALA A 404 -5.42 -36.03 67.92
CA ALA A 404 -4.09 -35.61 67.50
C ALA A 404 -3.64 -36.36 66.23
N THR A 405 -3.99 -37.64 66.08
CA THR A 405 -3.70 -38.39 64.83
C THR A 405 -4.47 -37.86 63.61
N LEU A 406 -5.63 -37.23 63.83
CA LEU A 406 -6.39 -36.52 62.79
C LEU A 406 -5.85 -35.12 62.49
N GLY A 407 -4.76 -34.71 63.14
CA GLY A 407 -4.16 -33.38 63.01
C GLY A 407 -4.96 -32.27 63.71
N LEU A 408 -5.92 -32.63 64.56
CA LEU A 408 -6.74 -31.71 65.33
C LEU A 408 -6.16 -31.58 66.74
N GLY A 409 -5.29 -30.60 66.93
CA GLY A 409 -4.65 -30.31 68.22
C GLY A 409 -3.30 -30.98 68.43
N SER A 410 -2.53 -30.45 69.38
CA SER A 410 -1.19 -30.92 69.72
C SER A 410 -1.22 -32.35 70.27
N SER A 411 -0.34 -33.20 69.73
CA SER A 411 -0.11 -34.54 70.27
C SER A 411 0.40 -34.48 71.72
N LEU A 412 0.03 -35.46 72.54
CA LEU A 412 0.35 -35.46 73.97
C LEU A 412 1.86 -35.44 74.26
N HIS A 413 2.70 -35.91 73.33
CA HIS A 413 4.15 -35.80 73.43
C HIS A 413 4.69 -34.35 73.38
N GLU A 414 3.94 -33.41 72.80
CA GLU A 414 4.26 -31.97 72.94
C GLU A 414 3.89 -31.40 74.32
N PHE A 415 3.00 -32.07 75.06
CA PHE A 415 2.71 -31.70 76.45
C PHE A 415 3.72 -32.31 77.42
N GLU A 416 4.20 -33.53 77.17
CA GLU A 416 5.19 -34.21 78.02
C GLU A 416 6.58 -33.57 77.95
N THR A 417 6.91 -32.89 76.86
CA THR A 417 8.17 -32.13 76.72
C THR A 417 8.03 -30.68 77.19
N LYS A 418 7.41 -30.47 78.36
CA LYS A 418 7.42 -29.16 79.05
C LYS A 418 7.96 -29.25 80.47
N GLN A 419 9.17 -29.78 80.61
CA GLN A 419 10.08 -29.36 81.69
C GLN A 419 11.48 -29.10 81.12
N GLY A 420 11.85 -27.83 81.04
CA GLY A 420 13.23 -27.45 81.34
C GLY A 420 14.23 -27.32 80.19
N HIS A 421 13.86 -26.81 79.01
CA HIS A 421 14.86 -26.14 78.17
C HIS A 421 14.39 -24.76 77.72
N SER A 422 14.73 -23.80 78.59
CA SER A 422 15.39 -22.54 78.26
C SER A 422 14.85 -21.78 77.06
N LEU A 423 14.27 -20.62 77.37
CA LEU A 423 14.17 -19.42 76.53
C LEU A 423 15.42 -19.26 75.65
N LYS A 424 15.50 -19.99 74.54
CA LYS A 424 16.33 -19.63 73.40
C LYS A 424 15.57 -18.52 72.71
N SER A 425 15.75 -17.35 73.30
CA SER A 425 16.01 -16.09 72.61
C SER A 425 15.44 -16.08 71.20
N LEU A 426 14.34 -15.34 71.08
CA LEU A 426 14.03 -14.51 69.93
C LEU A 426 15.33 -13.95 69.33
N LYS A 427 15.97 -14.72 68.45
CA LYS A 427 16.84 -14.18 67.41
C LYS A 427 15.93 -13.78 66.29
N THR A 428 15.27 -12.65 66.54
CA THR A 428 15.12 -11.60 65.54
C THR A 428 16.40 -11.47 64.73
N ASN A 429 16.25 -11.13 63.45
CA ASN A 429 17.27 -11.01 62.40
C ASN A 429 17.78 -12.37 61.87
N ARG A 430 17.43 -12.79 60.66
CA ARG A 430 17.43 -11.99 59.43
C ARG A 430 16.32 -12.47 58.50
N GLN A 431 15.35 -11.60 58.22
CA GLN A 431 14.70 -11.65 56.93
C GLN A 431 15.81 -11.53 55.87
N PRO A 432 15.92 -12.47 54.90
CA PRO A 432 16.62 -12.14 53.68
C PRO A 432 15.81 -11.01 53.05
N VAL A 433 16.43 -9.84 53.06
CA VAL A 433 16.02 -8.59 52.45
C VAL A 433 15.21 -8.90 51.19
N SER A 434 13.94 -8.51 51.19
CA SER A 434 13.07 -8.52 50.01
C SER A 434 13.82 -7.85 48.86
N PRO A 435 14.26 -8.57 47.81
CA PRO A 435 14.77 -7.91 46.64
C PRO A 435 13.55 -7.49 45.84
N VAL A 436 13.40 -6.18 45.76
CA VAL A 436 12.72 -5.52 44.64
C VAL A 436 11.20 -5.60 44.71
N LEU A 437 10.67 -4.72 45.53
CA LEU A 437 9.46 -3.94 45.24
C LEU A 437 9.48 -3.51 43.76
N LYS A 438 8.86 -4.28 42.87
CA LYS A 438 8.35 -3.78 41.58
C LYS A 438 6.98 -3.16 41.82
N GLY A 439 6.95 -2.15 42.70
CA GLY A 439 5.83 -1.22 42.80
C GLY A 439 6.02 -0.12 41.75
N PRO A 440 4.96 0.30 41.04
CA PRO A 440 5.06 1.38 40.07
C PRO A 440 5.51 2.66 40.79
N GLY A 441 6.74 3.10 40.54
CA GLY A 441 7.34 4.26 41.19
C GLY A 441 8.78 4.07 41.69
N VAL A 442 9.33 2.85 41.67
CA VAL A 442 10.73 2.61 42.06
C VAL A 442 11.68 2.82 40.87
N THR A 443 12.36 3.96 40.86
CA THR A 443 13.41 4.32 39.91
C THR A 443 14.59 3.35 40.03
N ALA A 444 14.83 2.52 39.00
CA ALA A 444 15.93 1.55 39.01
C ALA A 444 17.29 2.26 39.16
N HIS A 445 18.07 1.88 40.19
CA HIS A 445 19.40 2.43 40.47
C HIS A 445 20.44 2.14 39.38
N TYR A 446 20.16 1.19 38.49
CA TYR A 446 21.01 0.86 37.35
C TYR A 446 20.19 1.04 36.07
N ARG A 447 20.70 1.85 35.16
CA ARG A 447 20.20 1.94 33.79
C ARG A 447 21.00 1.00 32.90
N ILE A 448 20.37 0.52 31.84
CA ILE A 448 21.04 -0.26 30.80
C ILE A 448 22.28 0.52 30.32
N GLY A 449 23.45 -0.11 30.47
CA GLY A 449 24.75 0.48 30.17
C GLY A 449 25.60 0.93 31.37
N ASP A 450 25.11 0.83 32.62
CA ASP A 450 25.90 1.20 33.80
C ASP A 450 26.95 0.16 34.22
N LEU A 451 26.77 -1.11 33.84
CA LEU A 451 27.68 -2.19 34.19
C LEU A 451 28.74 -2.49 33.12
N GLY A 452 28.94 -1.60 32.15
CA GLY A 452 30.04 -1.67 31.17
C GLY A 452 30.00 -2.83 30.18
N LEU A 453 29.05 -3.76 30.30
CA LEU A 453 28.86 -4.91 29.41
C LEU A 453 28.06 -4.57 28.14
N VAL A 454 27.34 -3.45 28.16
CA VAL A 454 26.53 -2.97 27.03
C VAL A 454 26.82 -1.48 26.84
N PRO A 455 27.22 -1.02 25.64
CA PRO A 455 27.45 0.40 25.36
C PRO A 455 26.20 1.23 25.66
N ARG A 456 26.38 2.40 26.28
CA ARG A 456 25.30 3.35 26.57
C ARG A 456 24.66 3.80 25.25
N GLN A 457 23.32 3.71 25.14
CA GLN A 457 22.61 4.35 24.04
C GLN A 457 22.71 5.87 24.24
N ASP A 458 23.51 6.50 23.39
CA ASP A 458 23.74 7.93 23.43
C ASP A 458 22.41 8.68 23.27
N VAL A 459 22.01 9.38 24.33
CA VAL A 459 20.87 10.31 24.34
C VAL A 459 21.15 11.57 23.50
N SER A 460 22.24 11.59 22.73
CA SER A 460 22.61 12.67 21.81
C SER A 460 21.59 12.87 20.69
N ASN A 461 20.75 11.88 20.38
CA ASN A 461 19.68 12.04 19.38
C ASN A 461 18.41 12.73 19.92
N ALA A 462 18.24 12.85 21.24
CA ALA A 462 17.07 13.56 21.78
C ALA A 462 17.15 15.08 21.56
N VAL A 463 18.37 15.66 21.55
CA VAL A 463 18.57 17.10 21.32
C VAL A 463 18.33 17.47 19.85
N LEU A 464 18.64 16.58 18.91
CA LEU A 464 18.35 16.78 17.49
C LEU A 464 16.85 16.73 17.18
N SER A 465 16.05 15.97 17.93
CA SER A 465 14.59 15.94 17.71
C SER A 465 13.88 17.23 18.19
N LYS A 466 14.41 17.92 19.21
CA LYS A 466 13.80 19.16 19.72
C LYS A 466 14.17 20.40 18.92
N THR A 467 15.28 20.40 18.18
CA THR A 467 15.59 21.49 17.23
C THR A 467 14.83 21.37 15.91
N ALA A 468 14.20 20.22 15.64
CA ALA A 468 13.31 20.07 14.49
C ALA A 468 12.03 20.93 14.59
N MET A 469 11.60 21.28 15.80
CA MET A 469 10.40 22.10 16.04
C MET A 469 10.67 23.61 16.20
N LEU A 470 11.91 24.07 15.97
CA LEU A 470 12.21 25.51 15.98
C LEU A 470 12.28 26.06 14.54
N SER A 471 11.58 27.17 14.32
CA SER A 471 11.39 27.82 13.03
C SER A 471 12.72 28.24 12.39
N LYS A 472 12.72 28.31 11.05
CA LYS A 472 13.90 28.35 10.15
C LYS A 472 15.03 29.32 10.53
N ILE A 473 14.78 30.36 11.32
CA ILE A 473 15.76 31.40 11.64
C ILE A 473 16.76 31.02 12.74
N THR A 474 16.45 30.05 13.61
CA THR A 474 17.38 29.72 14.73
C THR A 474 18.40 28.62 14.38
N ARG A 475 18.41 28.13 13.13
CA ARG A 475 19.36 27.12 12.64
C ARG A 475 20.67 27.76 12.17
N LEU A 476 21.41 28.40 13.08
CA LEU A 476 22.77 28.84 12.79
C LEU A 476 23.76 27.68 13.00
N GLY A 477 23.78 26.76 12.04
CA GLY A 477 24.89 25.84 11.82
C GLY A 477 26.00 26.52 11.02
N PRO A 478 27.27 26.07 11.11
CA PRO A 478 28.43 26.83 10.69
C PRO A 478 28.44 27.06 9.18
N LEU A 479 28.45 28.34 8.83
CA LEU A 479 28.57 28.88 7.49
C LEU A 479 29.83 28.32 6.82
N ARG A 480 29.66 27.37 5.91
CA ARG A 480 30.61 27.10 4.84
C ARG A 480 30.40 28.19 3.77
N GLY A 481 30.77 29.43 4.10
CA GLY A 481 31.02 30.49 3.11
C GLY A 481 32.34 30.18 2.40
N THR A 482 32.62 30.57 1.16
CA THR A 482 31.99 31.51 0.24
C THR A 482 32.55 31.18 -1.15
N HIS A 483 31.75 31.27 -2.20
CA HIS A 483 32.09 31.91 -3.49
C HIS A 483 30.92 31.75 -4.44
N GLY A 484 29.77 32.31 -4.04
CA GLY A 484 28.79 32.79 -5.00
C GLY A 484 29.25 34.17 -5.44
N ILE A 485 29.95 34.25 -6.58
CA ILE A 485 30.05 35.49 -7.33
C ILE A 485 28.72 35.64 -8.05
N SER A 486 27.93 36.58 -7.54
CA SER A 486 26.61 36.93 -8.02
C SER A 486 26.61 37.19 -9.53
N LYS A 487 25.56 36.67 -10.16
CA LYS A 487 25.09 37.04 -11.50
C LYS A 487 24.77 38.54 -11.50
N GLU A 488 25.75 39.37 -11.88
CA GLU A 488 25.51 40.74 -12.31
C GLU A 488 26.70 41.24 -13.14
N LEU A 489 26.91 40.63 -14.31
CA LEU A 489 27.69 41.26 -15.38
C LEU A 489 27.23 40.75 -16.76
N LEU A 490 25.92 40.78 -16.98
CA LEU A 490 25.32 40.79 -18.31
C LEU A 490 24.83 42.22 -18.57
N SER A 491 25.73 43.05 -19.09
CA SER A 491 25.45 44.40 -19.60
C SER A 491 26.64 44.77 -20.50
N TRP A 492 26.69 44.19 -21.71
CA TRP A 492 26.52 44.94 -22.96
C TRP A 492 27.59 46.02 -23.16
N THR A 493 28.72 45.63 -23.75
CA THR A 493 29.57 46.52 -24.55
C THR A 493 29.60 45.95 -25.96
N GLN A 494 28.51 46.14 -26.69
CA GLN A 494 28.49 45.99 -28.14
C GLN A 494 28.82 47.36 -28.72
N GLU A 495 30.04 47.49 -29.25
CA GLU A 495 30.51 48.67 -29.96
C GLU A 495 29.64 48.92 -31.20
N GLU A 496 28.60 49.73 -31.05
CA GLU A 496 27.94 50.37 -32.18
C GLU A 496 28.90 51.41 -32.78
N LYS A 497 29.57 51.01 -33.87
CA LYS A 497 30.19 51.93 -34.82
C LYS A 497 29.10 52.84 -35.39
N GLN A 498 28.99 54.03 -34.80
CA GLN A 498 28.26 55.16 -35.38
C GLN A 498 28.81 55.49 -36.77
N ILE A 499 28.11 55.06 -37.81
CA ILE A 499 28.24 55.64 -39.13
C ILE A 499 27.47 56.95 -39.10
N LYS A 500 28.23 58.04 -39.06
CA LYS A 500 27.78 59.43 -39.08
C LYS A 500 26.84 59.65 -40.28
N HIS A 501 25.57 59.88 -40.01
CA HIS A 501 24.65 60.49 -40.95
C HIS A 501 25.06 61.96 -41.17
N SER A 502 25.68 62.24 -42.31
CA SER A 502 25.85 63.58 -42.84
C SER A 502 24.48 64.12 -43.27
N ALA A 503 23.91 64.97 -42.43
CA ALA A 503 22.72 65.75 -42.72
C ALA A 503 23.08 67.09 -43.38
N LEU A 504 22.16 67.54 -44.26
CA LEU A 504 21.87 68.90 -44.76
C LEU A 504 22.52 69.32 -46.09
N PRO A 505 21.85 70.19 -46.91
CA PRO A 505 20.61 70.93 -46.62
C PRO A 505 19.46 70.80 -47.65
N GLU A 506 18.25 70.93 -47.11
CA GLU A 506 16.97 71.04 -47.79
C GLU A 506 16.92 72.23 -48.76
N ILE A 507 16.44 71.98 -49.98
CA ILE A 507 16.08 73.01 -50.95
C ILE A 507 14.64 73.43 -50.64
N SER A 508 14.49 74.65 -50.13
CA SER A 508 13.21 75.29 -49.83
C SER A 508 12.32 75.41 -51.07
N PRO A 509 11.04 75.01 -51.00
CA PRO A 509 10.11 75.05 -52.13
C PRO A 509 9.68 76.49 -52.42
N GLY A 510 10.15 77.01 -53.55
CA GLY A 510 9.74 78.31 -54.08
C GLY A 510 8.24 78.34 -54.42
N ALA A 511 7.54 79.29 -53.81
CA ALA A 511 6.11 79.55 -53.97
C ALA A 511 5.73 79.95 -55.42
N PRO A 512 4.47 79.70 -55.84
CA PRO A 512 4.04 79.89 -57.22
C PRO A 512 3.71 81.35 -57.49
N SER A 513 4.53 82.02 -58.29
CA SER A 513 4.21 83.34 -58.83
C SER A 513 3.09 83.24 -59.86
N LYS A 514 1.86 83.45 -59.35
CA LYS A 514 0.80 84.14 -60.10
C LYS A 514 1.36 85.47 -60.63
N LEU A 515 1.06 85.87 -61.85
CA LEU A 515 0.36 87.14 -62.17
C LEU A 515 0.27 87.42 -63.68
N LEU A 516 -0.95 87.77 -64.08
CA LEU A 516 -1.35 88.82 -65.05
C LEU A 516 -1.05 88.61 -66.54
N MET A 517 -2.06 88.38 -67.38
CA MET A 517 -2.98 89.40 -67.95
C MET A 517 -2.25 90.61 -68.55
N ALA A 518 -2.33 90.78 -69.88
CA ALA A 518 -2.82 91.99 -70.56
C ALA A 518 -2.29 92.09 -72.02
N LYS A 519 -3.11 91.69 -73.00
CA LYS A 519 -3.80 92.58 -73.97
C LYS A 519 -4.44 91.75 -75.08
#